data_AF-A0A8H6H758-F1
#
_entry.id   AF-A0A8H6H758-F1
#
_cell.length_a   1.000
_cell.length_b   1.000
_cell.length_c   1.000
_cell.angle_alpha   90.00
_cell.angle_beta   90.00
_cell.angle_gamma   90.00
#
_symmetry.space_group_name_H-M   'P 1'
#
loop_
_entity.id
_entity.type
_entity.pdbx_description
1 polymer ?
#
loop_
_entity_poly.entity_id
_entity_poly.type
_entity_poly.pdbx_seq_one_letter_code
_entity_poly.pdbx_strand_id
1 'polypeptide(L)'
;MKQNGGAVILSGDRHEHATTTFPAKAKGDKPVIEFSTSPLNQFYEPFDRFHKEIEETDVSIYSYPWGSSKFGKVTFDTTQTGRLLVHYDLVVDGVKVWEYDWEAERH
;
A
#
# COMPACT_ATOMS: atom_id res chain seq x y z
N MET A 1 -3.93 -22.85 -16.65
CA MET A 1 -3.04 -21.76 -16.23
C MET A 1 -3.19 -21.59 -14.71
N LYS A 2 -2.10 -21.37 -13.97
CA LYS A 2 -2.21 -21.04 -12.53
C LYS A 2 -2.79 -19.63 -12.42
N GLN A 3 -3.90 -19.48 -11.70
CA GLN A 3 -4.43 -18.18 -11.30
C GLN A 3 -3.51 -17.57 -10.24
N ASN A 4 -3.35 -16.24 -10.22
CA ASN A 4 -2.65 -15.61 -9.10
C ASN A 4 -3.56 -15.55 -7.86
N GLY A 5 -3.00 -15.72 -6.67
CA GLY A 5 -3.75 -15.64 -5.41
C GLY A 5 -3.95 -14.22 -4.89
N GLY A 6 -3.50 -13.22 -5.64
CA GLY A 6 -3.30 -11.84 -5.15
C GLY A 6 -2.05 -11.74 -4.27
N ALA A 7 -1.68 -10.53 -3.92
CA ALA A 7 -0.55 -10.27 -3.02
C ALA A 7 -0.74 -8.93 -2.28
N VAL A 8 -0.23 -8.88 -1.05
CA VAL A 8 0.01 -7.64 -0.33
C VAL A 8 1.51 -7.40 -0.37
N ILE A 9 1.93 -6.29 -0.95
CA ILE A 9 3.33 -5.87 -1.06
C ILE A 9 3.58 -4.81 -0.01
N LEU A 10 4.57 -5.06 0.86
CA LEU A 10 5.10 -4.05 1.76
C LEU A 10 6.45 -3.62 1.17
N SER A 11 6.49 -2.44 0.56
CA SER A 11 7.70 -1.90 -0.05
C SER A 11 8.33 -0.82 0.82
N GLY A 12 9.60 -0.50 0.59
CA GLY A 12 10.34 0.54 1.30
C GLY A 12 11.10 1.45 0.32
N ASP A 13 11.90 2.38 0.85
CA ASP A 13 12.83 3.25 0.10
C ASP A 13 12.18 4.32 -0.82
N ARG A 14 10.94 4.71 -0.53
CA ARG A 14 10.31 5.87 -1.17
C ARG A 14 10.49 7.14 -0.33
N HIS A 15 10.62 8.28 -1.02
CA HIS A 15 10.63 9.61 -0.38
C HIS A 15 9.24 9.96 0.20
N GLU A 16 8.19 9.59 -0.53
CA GLU A 16 6.78 9.73 -0.19
C GLU A 16 6.16 8.40 0.25
N HIS A 17 5.05 8.47 0.99
CA HIS A 17 4.17 7.31 1.10
C HIS A 17 3.25 7.24 -0.13
N ALA A 18 3.04 6.04 -0.64
CA ALA A 18 2.04 5.71 -1.64
C ALA A 18 1.41 4.35 -1.33
N THR A 19 0.10 4.26 -1.48
CA THR A 19 -0.66 3.01 -1.52
C THR A 19 -1.27 2.87 -2.90
N THR A 20 -0.96 1.77 -3.58
CA THR A 20 -1.32 1.54 -4.98
C THR A 20 -1.97 0.18 -5.12
N THR A 21 -3.06 0.10 -5.88
CA THR A 21 -3.67 -1.17 -6.28
C THR A 21 -3.36 -1.46 -7.74
N PHE A 22 -2.99 -2.71 -8.01
CA PHE A 22 -2.78 -3.23 -9.34
C PHE A 22 -3.98 -4.14 -9.68
N PRO A 23 -4.86 -3.70 -10.59
CA PRO A 23 -6.05 -4.46 -10.94
C PRO A 23 -5.73 -5.85 -11.51
N ALA A 24 -6.63 -6.81 -11.26
CA ALA A 24 -6.53 -8.13 -11.84
C ALA A 24 -6.66 -8.06 -13.38
N LYS A 25 -5.73 -8.67 -14.11
CA LYS A 25 -5.70 -8.62 -15.59
C LYS A 25 -6.64 -9.63 -16.25
N ALA A 26 -7.02 -10.69 -15.55
CA ALA A 26 -7.89 -11.75 -16.06
C ALA A 26 -8.98 -12.13 -15.06
N LYS A 27 -10.07 -12.69 -15.57
CA LYS A 27 -11.19 -13.18 -14.74
C LYS A 27 -10.71 -14.32 -13.85
N GLY A 28 -10.82 -14.14 -12.53
CA GLY A 28 -10.42 -15.11 -11.51
C GLY A 28 -9.08 -14.81 -10.85
N ASP A 29 -8.28 -13.89 -11.40
CA ASP A 29 -7.13 -13.33 -10.70
C ASP A 29 -7.59 -12.39 -9.58
N LYS A 30 -6.78 -12.26 -8.54
CA LYS A 30 -7.01 -11.33 -7.42
C LYS A 30 -6.09 -10.11 -7.58
N PRO A 31 -6.54 -8.90 -7.20
CA PRO A 31 -5.73 -7.70 -7.28
C PRO A 31 -4.53 -7.79 -6.33
N VAL A 32 -3.51 -6.99 -6.63
CA VAL A 32 -2.35 -6.79 -5.74
C VAL A 32 -2.47 -5.40 -5.13
N ILE A 33 -2.16 -5.27 -3.85
CA ILE A 33 -2.05 -3.97 -3.18
C ILE A 33 -0.63 -3.78 -2.66
N GLU A 34 -0.05 -2.61 -2.90
CA GLU A 34 1.23 -2.18 -2.34
C GLU A 34 0.97 -1.10 -1.29
N PHE A 35 1.53 -1.28 -0.10
CA PHE A 35 1.72 -0.23 0.88
C PHE A 35 3.21 0.09 0.92
N SER A 36 3.60 1.29 0.52
CA SER A 36 5.00 1.71 0.60
C SER A 36 5.30 2.38 1.93
N THR A 37 6.14 1.72 2.74
CA THR A 37 6.73 2.32 3.95
C THR A 37 8.12 1.82 4.25
N SER A 38 9.09 2.75 4.19
CA SER A 38 10.14 2.92 5.21
C SER A 38 10.89 4.23 4.98
N PRO A 39 11.35 4.93 6.02
CA PRO A 39 12.44 5.87 5.94
C PRO A 39 13.73 5.09 6.23
N LEU A 40 14.44 4.60 5.21
CA LEU A 40 15.77 4.04 5.43
C LEU A 40 16.88 4.85 4.79
N ASN A 41 16.58 5.75 3.85
CA ASN A 41 17.44 6.88 3.49
C ASN A 41 16.59 8.02 2.89
N GLN A 42 16.22 9.03 3.68
CA GLN A 42 15.76 10.30 3.11
C GLN A 42 16.98 11.03 2.54
N PHE A 43 17.22 10.91 1.23
CA PHE A 43 17.97 11.95 0.53
C PHE A 43 17.06 13.17 0.38
N TYR A 44 17.61 14.35 0.64
CA TYR A 44 16.92 15.62 0.42
C TYR A 44 16.56 15.76 -1.06
N GLU A 45 15.27 15.90 -1.36
CA GLU A 45 14.78 16.17 -2.72
C GLU A 45 14.42 17.67 -2.85
N PRO A 46 15.07 18.43 -3.75
CA PRO A 46 14.92 19.90 -3.81
C PRO A 46 13.71 20.38 -4.62
N PHE A 47 12.81 19.49 -5.05
CA PHE A 47 11.63 19.82 -5.86
C PHE A 47 10.47 18.86 -5.58
N ASP A 48 9.24 19.33 -5.76
CA ASP A 48 8.04 18.52 -5.54
C ASP A 48 7.88 17.48 -6.66
N ARG A 49 8.01 16.19 -6.30
CA ARG A 49 7.54 15.07 -7.12
C ARG A 49 6.39 14.39 -6.40
N PHE A 50 5.30 14.22 -7.12
CA PHE A 50 4.14 13.50 -6.64
C PHE A 50 4.00 12.18 -7.39
N HIS A 51 3.58 11.14 -6.68
CA HIS A 51 3.14 9.91 -7.31
C HIS A 51 2.12 10.21 -8.42
N LYS A 52 2.41 9.76 -9.64
CA LYS A 52 1.53 9.90 -10.78
C LYS A 52 0.86 8.57 -11.07
N GLU A 53 -0.45 8.56 -10.92
CA GLU A 53 -1.30 7.42 -11.29
C GLU A 53 -1.15 7.07 -12.78
N ILE A 54 -1.13 5.77 -13.07
CA ILE A 54 -1.36 5.25 -14.41
C ILE A 54 -2.66 4.45 -14.32
N GLU A 55 -3.77 5.07 -14.70
CA GLU A 55 -5.14 4.59 -14.42
C GLU A 55 -5.38 3.13 -14.85
N GLU A 56 -4.68 2.66 -15.89
CA GLU A 56 -4.83 1.31 -16.44
C GLU A 56 -4.06 0.22 -15.68
N THR A 57 -3.02 0.59 -14.91
CA THR A 57 -2.07 -0.38 -14.32
C THR A 57 -1.73 -0.16 -12.86
N ASP A 58 -1.69 1.10 -12.42
CA ASP A 58 -1.16 1.55 -11.14
C ASP A 58 -2.14 2.56 -10.52
N VAL A 59 -3.26 2.05 -9.99
CA VAL A 59 -4.34 2.90 -9.46
C VAL A 59 -3.94 3.38 -8.06
N SER A 60 -3.81 4.70 -7.91
CA SER A 60 -3.41 5.31 -6.65
C SER A 60 -4.58 5.32 -5.67
N ILE A 61 -4.43 4.64 -4.54
CA ILE A 61 -5.40 4.71 -3.43
C ILE A 61 -5.13 5.94 -2.59
N TYR A 62 -3.87 6.19 -2.25
CA TYR A 62 -3.47 7.31 -1.41
C TYR A 62 -1.98 7.63 -1.58
N SER A 63 -1.61 8.90 -1.53
CA SER A 63 -0.22 9.35 -1.49
C SER A 63 -0.03 10.46 -0.46
N TYR A 64 1.13 10.47 0.18
CA TYR A 64 1.50 11.47 1.18
C TYR A 64 3.00 11.79 1.10
N PRO A 65 3.39 12.91 0.46
CA PRO A 65 4.79 13.25 0.25
C PRO A 65 5.47 13.88 1.47
N TRP A 66 4.70 14.55 2.31
CA TRP A 66 5.23 15.44 3.35
C TRP A 66 5.68 14.72 4.63
N GLY A 67 6.57 15.36 5.39
CA GLY A 67 7.01 14.92 6.72
C GLY A 67 8.38 14.21 6.73
N SER A 68 9.05 14.27 7.88
CA SER A 68 10.44 13.84 8.04
C SER A 68 10.56 12.42 8.59
N SER A 69 9.61 11.98 9.40
CA SER A 69 9.54 10.61 9.92
C SER A 69 8.23 9.97 9.47
N LYS A 70 8.31 8.83 8.78
CA LYS A 70 7.13 8.11 8.27
C LYS A 70 7.26 6.64 8.60
N PHE A 71 6.24 6.01 9.17
CA PHE A 71 6.21 4.54 9.26
C PHE A 71 4.79 4.01 9.11
N GLY A 72 4.71 2.78 8.63
CA GLY A 72 3.45 2.05 8.46
C GLY A 72 3.31 1.02 9.57
N LYS A 73 2.12 0.92 10.16
CA LYS A 73 1.75 -0.21 11.02
C LYS A 73 0.81 -1.12 10.22
N VAL A 74 1.23 -2.35 9.99
CA VAL A 74 0.46 -3.36 9.26
C VAL A 74 -0.05 -4.40 10.24
N THR A 75 -1.36 -4.61 10.27
CA THR A 75 -2.01 -5.60 11.12
C THR A 75 -2.76 -6.60 10.24
N PHE A 76 -2.49 -7.89 10.44
CA PHE A 76 -3.17 -8.97 9.73
C PHE A 76 -4.18 -9.63 10.66
N ASP A 77 -5.46 -9.56 10.31
CA ASP A 77 -6.52 -10.33 10.96
C ASP A 77 -6.90 -11.53 10.08
N THR A 78 -6.66 -12.72 10.64
CA THR A 78 -6.98 -14.01 10.03
C THR A 78 -7.87 -14.86 10.95
N THR A 79 -8.53 -14.22 11.93
CA THR A 79 -9.34 -14.91 12.96
C THR A 79 -10.62 -15.50 12.38
N GLN A 80 -11.20 -14.88 11.35
CA GLN A 80 -12.38 -15.38 10.66
C GLN A 80 -11.99 -16.28 9.48
N THR A 81 -12.41 -17.55 9.53
CA THR A 81 -12.19 -18.47 8.40
C THR A 81 -12.84 -17.93 7.12
N GLY A 82 -12.07 -17.86 6.03
CA GLY A 82 -12.53 -17.38 4.73
C GLY A 82 -12.39 -15.86 4.51
N ARG A 83 -12.07 -15.08 5.54
CA ARG A 83 -11.83 -13.63 5.44
C ARG A 83 -10.40 -13.30 5.88
N LEU A 84 -9.68 -12.57 5.03
CA LEU A 84 -8.36 -12.04 5.33
C LEU A 84 -8.47 -10.52 5.33
N LEU A 85 -8.17 -9.89 6.46
CA LEU A 85 -8.17 -8.44 6.61
C LEU A 85 -6.75 -7.95 6.89
N VAL A 86 -6.34 -6.91 6.16
CA VAL A 86 -5.12 -6.16 6.40
C VAL A 86 -5.51 -4.74 6.77
N HIS A 87 -5.27 -4.36 8.02
CA HIS A 87 -5.43 -3.00 8.49
C HIS A 87 -4.07 -2.29 8.45
N TYR A 88 -4.05 -1.11 7.85
CA TYR A 88 -2.85 -0.31 7.64
C TYR A 88 -3.03 1.08 8.26
N ASP A 89 -2.10 1.49 9.12
CA ASP A 89 -1.99 2.87 9.61
C ASP A 89 -0.73 3.53 9.03
N LEU A 90 -0.85 4.77 8.55
CA LEU A 90 0.27 5.65 8.23
C LEU A 90 0.48 6.66 9.36
N VAL A 91 1.68 6.65 9.95
CA VAL A 91 2.10 7.65 10.94
C VAL A 91 3.19 8.53 10.33
N VAL A 92 2.98 9.84 10.37
CA VAL A 92 3.92 10.87 9.89
C VAL A 92 4.18 11.86 11.02
N ASP A 93 5.47 12.09 11.31
CA ASP A 93 5.94 13.01 12.36
C ASP A 93 5.25 12.80 13.71
N GLY A 94 5.01 11.52 14.04
CA GLY A 94 4.37 11.09 15.29
C GLY A 94 2.84 11.14 15.30
N VAL A 95 2.21 11.57 14.21
CA VAL A 95 0.74 11.67 14.08
C VAL A 95 0.23 10.63 13.09
N LYS A 96 -0.84 9.89 13.45
CA LYS A 96 -1.55 9.07 12.48
C LYS A 96 -2.30 9.97 11.50
N VAL A 97 -1.87 9.97 10.24
CA VAL A 97 -2.43 10.83 9.19
C VAL A 97 -3.41 10.10 8.28
N TRP A 98 -3.33 8.78 8.21
CA TRP A 98 -4.19 7.96 7.35
C TRP A 98 -4.29 6.52 7.85
N GLU A 99 -5.39 5.86 7.49
CA GLU A 99 -5.63 4.43 7.75
C GLU A 99 -6.41 3.80 6.58
N TYR A 100 -6.25 2.50 6.40
CA TYR A 100 -6.89 1.76 5.31
C TYR A 100 -7.08 0.28 5.65
N ASP A 101 -8.28 -0.24 5.34
CA ASP A 101 -8.60 -1.66 5.42
C ASP A 101 -8.62 -2.28 4.02
N TRP A 102 -7.82 -3.33 3.83
CA TRP A 102 -7.86 -4.17 2.63
C TRP A 102 -8.36 -5.56 3.00
N GLU A 103 -9.35 -6.05 2.25
CA GLU A 103 -9.98 -7.34 2.51
C GLU A 103 -9.92 -8.27 1.31
N ALA A 104 -9.72 -9.55 1.59
CA ALA A 104 -9.83 -10.62 0.61
C ALA A 104 -10.60 -11.82 1.16
N GLU A 105 -11.49 -12.36 0.32
CA GLU A 105 -12.18 -13.62 0.58
C GLU A 105 -11.42 -14.81 -0.01
N ARG A 106 -11.29 -15.86 0.80
CA ARG A 106 -10.74 -17.16 0.41
C ARG A 106 -11.90 -18.15 0.26
N HIS A 107 -12.16 -18.57 -0.99
CA HIS A 107 -13.12 -19.63 -1.32
C HIS A 107 -12.50 -21.02 -1.16
#